data_AF-A0A0F9JP72-F1
#
_entry.id   AF-A0A0F9JP72-F1
#
_cell.length_a   1.000
_cell.length_b   1.000
_cell.length_c   1.000
_cell.angle_alpha   90.00
_cell.angle_beta   90.00
_cell.angle_gamma   90.00
#
_symmetry.space_group_name_H-M   'P 1'
#
loop_
_entity.id
_entity.type
_entity.pdbx_description
1 polymer ?
#
loop_
_entity_poly.entity_id
_entity_poly.type
_entity_poly.pdbx_seq_one_letter_code
_entity_poly.pdbx_strand_id
1 'polypeptide(L)'
;MGKNTWVMETMNPKQRLLEYFLLTGFVWGMYLIWLIPFQLWWVGLDWDQFTIWLIWGTVLEMFFTYPIAKMAIKHGPKITEWCKNR
;
A
#
# COMPACT_ATOMS: atom_id res chain seq x y z
N MET A 1 -29.88 19.79 -3.54
CA MET A 1 -28.86 18.87 -2.98
C MET A 1 -28.43 17.94 -4.10
N GLY A 2 -27.28 18.08 -4.77
CA GLY A 2 -26.02 18.68 -4.37
C GLY A 2 -24.94 17.60 -4.30
N LYS A 3 -24.43 17.21 -5.48
CA LYS A 3 -23.11 16.61 -5.78
C LYS A 3 -22.74 15.26 -5.12
N ASN A 4 -22.25 14.32 -5.95
CA ASN A 4 -21.28 13.23 -5.65
C ASN A 4 -21.64 11.81 -6.14
N THR A 5 -22.57 11.64 -7.08
CA THR A 5 -22.87 10.29 -7.64
C THR A 5 -22.33 10.04 -9.05
N TRP A 6 -21.65 11.01 -9.68
CA TRP A 6 -21.32 10.97 -11.12
C TRP A 6 -19.83 10.96 -11.49
N VAL A 7 -18.90 10.78 -10.55
CA VAL A 7 -17.46 10.62 -10.87
C VAL A 7 -17.01 9.15 -10.84
N MET A 8 -17.85 8.27 -11.38
CA MET A 8 -17.38 7.03 -12.00
C MET A 8 -17.75 7.05 -13.48
N GLU A 9 -17.56 8.21 -14.11
CA GLU A 9 -17.34 8.32 -15.54
C GLU A 9 -16.27 7.29 -15.92
N THR A 10 -16.53 6.58 -17.02
CA THR A 10 -15.86 5.36 -17.46
C THR A 10 -14.35 5.53 -17.64
N MET A 11 -13.58 5.48 -16.56
CA MET A 11 -12.13 5.47 -16.64
C MET A 11 -11.69 4.23 -17.40
N ASN A 12 -10.94 4.45 -18.48
CA ASN A 12 -10.37 3.38 -19.27
C ASN A 12 -9.53 2.47 -18.34
N PRO A 13 -9.72 1.15 -18.35
CA PRO A 13 -8.99 0.24 -17.44
C PRO A 13 -7.47 0.42 -17.49
N LYS A 14 -6.92 0.88 -18.62
CA LYS A 14 -5.50 1.24 -18.76
C LYS A 14 -5.09 2.45 -17.90
N GLN A 15 -5.93 3.48 -17.80
CA GLN A 15 -5.65 4.66 -16.98
C GLN A 15 -5.74 4.32 -15.48
N ARG A 16 -6.72 3.50 -15.08
CA ARG A 16 -6.83 3.00 -13.70
C ARG A 16 -5.62 2.18 -13.27
N LEU A 17 -5.11 1.31 -14.15
CA LEU A 17 -3.87 0.58 -13.89
C LEU A 17 -2.68 1.53 -13.73
N LEU A 18 -2.57 2.55 -14.60
CA LEU A 18 -1.48 3.51 -14.55
C LEU A 18 -1.53 4.37 -13.29
N GLU A 19 -2.70 4.86 -12.89
CA GLU A 19 -2.91 5.56 -11.61
C GLU A 19 -2.58 4.67 -10.42
N TYR A 20 -3.00 3.41 -10.44
CA TYR A 20 -2.67 2.44 -9.40
C TYR A 20 -1.15 2.24 -9.29
N PHE A 21 -0.45 2.00 -10.40
CA PHE A 21 1.01 1.86 -10.38
C PHE A 21 1.73 3.13 -9.93
N LEU A 22 1.25 4.31 -10.33
CA LEU A 22 1.82 5.59 -9.89
C LEU A 22 1.63 5.80 -8.38
N LEU A 23 0.42 5.58 -7.86
CA LEU A 23 0.13 5.74 -6.44
C LEU A 23 0.88 4.71 -5.60
N THR A 24 0.85 3.44 -6.01
CA THR A 24 1.58 2.37 -5.32
C THR A 24 3.08 2.64 -5.35
N GLY A 25 3.65 3.02 -6.50
CA GLY A 25 5.07 3.34 -6.63
C GLY A 25 5.48 4.56 -5.80
N PHE A 26 4.65 5.59 -5.76
CA PHE A 26 4.90 6.79 -4.96
C PHE A 26 4.88 6.49 -3.47
N VAL A 27 3.85 5.80 -2.97
CA VAL A 27 3.74 5.41 -1.56
C VAL A 27 4.89 4.51 -1.14
N TRP A 28 5.25 3.55 -1.98
CA TRP A 28 6.36 2.63 -1.71
C TRP A 28 7.71 3.35 -1.74
N GLY A 29 7.90 4.28 -2.67
CA GLY A 29 9.09 5.14 -2.72
C GLY A 29 9.23 5.99 -1.46
N MET A 30 8.14 6.62 -0.99
CA MET A 30 8.15 7.38 0.27
C MET A 30 8.51 6.51 1.48
N TYR A 31 7.94 5.29 1.53
CA TYR A 31 8.22 4.33 2.60
C TYR A 31 9.71 3.95 2.63
N LEU A 32 10.28 3.61 1.48
CA LEU A 32 11.70 3.25 1.37
C LEU A 32 12.64 4.43 1.64
N ILE A 33 12.30 5.64 1.21
CA ILE A 33 13.11 6.83 1.48
C ILE A 33 13.39 7.01 2.98
N TRP A 34 12.41 6.67 3.82
CA TRP A 34 12.58 6.72 5.26
C TRP A 34 13.24 5.45 5.83
N LEU A 35 12.85 4.27 5.34
CA LEU A 35 13.32 3.00 5.89
C LEU A 35 14.77 2.67 5.55
N ILE A 36 15.24 3.02 4.36
CA ILE A 36 16.63 2.78 3.95
C ILE A 36 17.63 3.42 4.92
N PRO A 37 17.57 4.75 5.19
CA PRO A 37 18.48 5.36 6.16
C PRO A 37 18.24 4.86 7.58
N PHE A 38 17.00 4.52 7.96
CA PHE A 38 16.73 3.91 9.26
C PHE A 38 17.46 2.56 9.43
N GLN A 39 17.36 1.66 8.46
CA GLN A 39 18.03 0.36 8.53
C GLN A 39 19.55 0.50 8.49
N LEU A 40 20.09 1.35 7.62
CA LEU A 40 21.54 1.49 7.45
C LEU A 40 22.19 2.29 8.59
N TRP A 41 21.57 3.35 9.09
CA TRP A 41 22.21 4.27 10.05
C TRP A 41 21.73 4.09 11.49
N TRP A 42 20.45 3.79 11.69
CA TRP A 42 19.90 3.63 13.04
C TRP A 42 20.06 2.20 13.55
N VAL A 43 19.69 1.21 12.74
CA VAL A 43 19.85 -0.20 13.08
C VAL A 43 21.30 -0.66 12.86
N GLY A 44 22.01 -0.04 11.91
CA GLY A 44 23.40 -0.36 11.62
C GLY A 44 23.58 -1.69 10.88
N LEU A 45 22.63 -2.03 10.00
CA LEU A 45 22.71 -3.24 9.20
C LEU A 45 23.89 -3.18 8.21
N ASP A 46 24.61 -4.29 8.09
CA ASP A 46 25.62 -4.45 7.04
C ASP A 46 24.95 -4.48 5.66
N TRP A 47 25.65 -4.05 4.61
CA TRP A 47 25.12 -3.93 3.25
C TRP A 47 24.61 -5.27 2.70
N ASP A 48 25.31 -6.37 2.98
CA ASP A 48 24.87 -7.71 2.57
C ASP A 48 23.56 -8.11 3.25
N GLN A 49 23.42 -7.81 4.54
CA GLN A 49 22.19 -8.09 5.28
C GLN A 49 21.06 -7.14 4.86
N PHE A 50 21.36 -5.89 4.55
CA PHE A 50 20.39 -4.89 4.11
C PHE A 50 19.79 -5.26 2.76
N THR A 51 20.60 -5.74 1.80
CA THR A 51 20.09 -6.19 0.49
C THR A 51 19.19 -7.42 0.63
N ILE A 52 19.58 -8.38 1.47
CA ILE A 52 18.74 -9.54 1.81
C ILE A 52 17.42 -9.07 2.44
N TRP A 53 17.47 -8.17 3.42
CA TRP A 53 16.28 -7.60 4.05
C TRP A 53 15.36 -6.90 3.03
N LEU A 54 15.93 -6.11 2.12
CA LEU A 54 15.17 -5.38 1.11
C LEU A 54 14.46 -6.35 0.14
N ILE A 55 15.17 -7.38 -0.34
CA ILE A 55 14.64 -8.37 -1.27
C ILE A 55 13.55 -9.20 -0.58
N TRP A 56 13.84 -9.78 0.58
CA TRP A 56 12.88 -10.61 1.30
C TRP A 56 11.67 -9.81 1.80
N GLY A 57 11.89 -8.57 2.26
CA GLY A 57 10.82 -7.65 2.63
C GLY A 57 9.88 -7.38 1.47
N THR A 58 10.42 -7.10 0.28
CA THR A 58 9.63 -6.88 -0.94
C THR A 58 8.85 -8.13 -1.35
N VAL A 59 9.48 -9.31 -1.29
CA VAL A 59 8.83 -10.59 -1.61
C VAL A 59 7.69 -10.87 -0.62
N LEU A 60 7.93 -10.69 0.68
CA LEU A 60 6.92 -10.89 1.71
C LEU A 60 5.75 -9.91 1.52
N GLU A 61 6.01 -8.65 1.20
CA GLU A 61 4.95 -7.69 0.86
C GLU A 61 4.12 -8.20 -0.32
N MET A 62 4.72 -8.71 -1.39
CA MET A 62 3.95 -9.24 -2.53
C MET A 62 3.06 -10.42 -2.12
N PHE A 63 3.56 -11.33 -1.28
CA PHE A 63 2.80 -12.49 -0.81
C PHE A 63 1.67 -12.11 0.17
N PHE A 64 1.91 -11.17 1.08
CA PHE A 64 0.97 -10.82 2.14
C PHE A 64 0.01 -9.69 1.75
N THR A 65 0.37 -8.83 0.79
CA THR A 65 -0.48 -7.70 0.36
C THR A 65 -1.83 -8.19 -0.17
N TYR A 66 -1.86 -9.24 -0.99
CA TYR A 66 -3.12 -9.78 -1.52
C TYR A 66 -4.08 -10.30 -0.43
N PRO A 67 -3.68 -11.22 0.48
CA PRO A 67 -4.57 -11.68 1.54
C PRO A 67 -4.95 -10.55 2.51
N ILE A 68 -4.05 -9.61 2.83
CA ILE A 68 -4.37 -8.44 3.67
C ILE A 68 -5.42 -7.57 2.99
N ALA A 69 -5.24 -7.22 1.72
CA ALA A 69 -6.22 -6.43 0.97
C ALA A 69 -7.57 -7.14 0.89
N LYS A 70 -7.59 -8.45 0.66
CA LYS A 70 -8.80 -9.26 0.65
C LYS A 70 -9.52 -9.27 2.00
N MET A 71 -8.78 -9.38 3.11
CA MET A 71 -9.33 -9.27 4.46
C MET A 71 -9.85 -7.87 4.75
N ALA A 72 -9.15 -6.82 4.33
CA ALA A 72 -9.57 -5.44 4.50
C ALA A 72 -10.88 -5.14 3.76
N ILE A 73 -11.06 -5.64 2.54
CA ILE A 73 -12.33 -5.50 1.81
C ILE A 73 -13.46 -6.28 2.49
N LYS A 74 -13.18 -7.48 3.01
CA LYS A 74 -14.18 -8.33 3.67
C LYS A 74 -14.63 -7.80 5.04
N HIS A 75 -13.70 -7.26 5.82
CA HIS A 75 -13.95 -6.85 7.21
C HIS A 75 -14.07 -5.34 7.39
N GLY A 76 -13.51 -4.53 6.49
CA GLY A 76 -13.57 -3.07 6.52
C GLY A 76 -14.99 -2.52 6.65
N PRO A 77 -15.96 -2.93 5.81
CA PRO A 77 -17.34 -2.43 5.91
C PRO A 77 -17.98 -2.71 7.27
N LYS A 78 -17.69 -3.87 7.88
CA LYS A 78 -18.23 -4.27 9.19
C LYS A 78 -17.67 -3.42 10.33
N ILE A 79 -16.39 -3.04 10.24
CA ILE A 79 -15.75 -2.16 11.22
C ILE A 79 -16.30 -0.73 11.07
N THR A 80 -16.46 -0.23 9.84
CA THR A 80 -17.01 1.10 9.61
C THR A 80 -18.47 1.20 10.08
N GLU A 81 -19.28 0.17 9.86
CA GLU A 81 -20.66 0.11 10.33
C GLU A 81 -20.75 0.07 11.87
N TRP A 82 -19.86 -0.69 12.52
CA TRP A 82 -19.75 -0.71 13.98
C TRP A 82 -19.36 0.67 14.57
N CYS A 83 -18.39 1.36 13.96
CA CYS A 83 -17.96 2.69 14.41
C CYS A 83 -19.02 3.79 14.18
N LYS A 84 -19.90 3.63 13.17
CA LYS A 84 -20.94 4.63 12.86
C LYS A 84 -22.19 4.50 13.74
N ASN A 85 -22.41 3.31 14.31
CA ASN A 85 -23.51 3.00 15.23
C ASN A 85 -23.14 3.21 16.71
N ARG A 86 -21.98 3.78 17.01
CA ARG A 86 -21.58 4.32 18.31
C ARG A 86 -21.53 5.84 18.24
#